data_AF-A0A8T6BMU0-F1
#
_entry.id   AF-A0A8T6BMU0-F1
#
_cell.length_a   1.000
_cell.length_b   1.000
_cell.length_c   1.000
_cell.angle_alpha   90.00
_cell.angle_beta   90.00
_cell.angle_gamma   90.00
#
_symmetry.space_group_name_H-M   'P 1'
#
loop_
_entity.id
_entity.type
_entity.pdbx_description
1 polymer ?
#
loop_
_entity_poly.entity_id
_entity_poly.type
_entity_poly.pdbx_seq_one_letter_code
_entity_poly.pdbx_strand_id
1 'polypeptide(L)'
;DYPSLNLGQAVMVYCYQLATLIQQPAKSDTTADQHQLQALRERAMALLTTLAVADDIKLVDWLQQRLGLLEQRDTAMLHRLLHDIEKNITK
;
A
#
# COMPACT_ATOMS: atom_id res chain seq x y z
N ASP A 1 -4.76 -37.09 29.22
CA ASP A 1 -3.30 -37.18 29.47
C ASP A 1 -2.52 -36.17 28.66
N TYR A 2 -1.86 -35.25 29.34
CA TYR A 2 -0.88 -34.34 28.73
C TYR A 2 0.52 -34.90 29.00
N PRO A 3 1.34 -35.21 27.98
CA PRO A 3 2.70 -35.66 28.22
C PRO A 3 3.55 -34.48 28.70
N SER A 4 4.19 -34.63 29.85
CA SER A 4 5.20 -33.68 30.32
C SER A 4 6.37 -33.68 29.33
N LEU A 5 6.68 -32.51 28.80
CA LEU A 5 7.70 -32.33 27.78
C LEU A 5 9.05 -32.08 28.48
N ASN A 6 10.10 -32.82 28.12
CA ASN A 6 11.43 -32.52 28.65
C ASN A 6 11.96 -31.21 28.04
N LEU A 7 12.97 -30.61 28.67
CA LEU A 7 13.49 -29.30 28.27
C LEU A 7 13.88 -29.24 26.79
N GLY A 8 14.53 -30.30 26.27
CA GLY A 8 14.94 -30.37 24.86
C GLY A 8 13.75 -30.40 23.90
N GLN A 9 12.69 -31.13 24.25
CA GLN A 9 11.47 -31.19 23.46
C GLN A 9 10.69 -29.87 23.51
N ALA A 10 10.66 -29.18 24.66
CA ALA A 10 10.05 -27.86 24.79
C ALA A 10 10.75 -26.81 23.92
N VAL A 11 12.08 -26.81 23.91
CA VAL A 11 12.88 -25.94 23.03
C VAL A 11 12.63 -26.26 21.56
N MET A 12 12.57 -27.55 21.19
CA MET A 12 12.31 -27.97 19.81
C MET A 12 10.92 -27.49 19.32
N VAL A 13 9.87 -27.69 20.13
CA VAL A 13 8.50 -27.24 19.79
C VAL A 13 8.46 -25.71 19.68
N TYR A 14 9.14 -25.00 20.58
CA TYR A 14 9.24 -23.54 20.52
C TYR A 14 9.96 -23.06 19.25
N CYS A 15 11.12 -23.63 18.92
CA CYS A 15 11.85 -23.29 17.70
C CYS A 15 11.04 -23.59 16.44
N TYR A 16 10.25 -24.67 16.43
CA TYR A 16 9.37 -24.99 15.32
C TYR A 16 8.25 -23.95 15.16
N GLN A 17 7.59 -23.56 16.25
CA GLN A 17 6.56 -22.51 16.22
C GLN A 17 7.15 -21.17 15.77
N LEU A 18 8.34 -20.81 16.26
CA LEU A 18 9.03 -19.60 15.84
C LEU A 18 9.39 -19.66 14.34
N ALA A 19 9.89 -20.79 13.85
CA ALA A 19 10.21 -20.98 12.44
C ALA A 19 8.97 -20.84 11.55
N THR A 20 7.80 -21.33 11.98
CA THR A 20 6.55 -21.15 11.22
C THR A 20 6.11 -19.69 11.10
N LEU A 21 6.40 -18.84 12.10
CA LEU A 21 6.15 -17.39 12.03
C LEU A 21 7.13 -16.69 11.08
N ILE A 22 8.39 -17.11 11.07
CA ILE A 22 9.43 -16.53 10.21
C ILE A 22 9.26 -16.97 8.75
N GLN A 23 8.83 -18.21 8.52
CA GLN A 23 8.57 -18.77 7.19
C GLN A 23 7.21 -18.35 6.62
N GLN A 24 6.42 -17.60 7.38
CA GLN A 24 5.19 -17.04 6.86
C GLN A 24 5.59 -16.06 5.75
N PRO A 25 5.26 -16.35 4.48
CA PRO A 25 5.63 -15.47 3.40
C PRO A 25 5.00 -14.12 3.74
N ALA A 26 5.83 -13.07 3.82
CA ALA A 26 5.33 -11.71 3.80
C ALA A 26 4.33 -11.66 2.65
N LYS A 27 3.10 -11.22 2.92
CA LYS A 27 2.10 -11.01 1.88
C LYS A 27 2.83 -10.26 0.77
N SER A 28 2.95 -10.89 -0.38
CA SER A 28 3.53 -10.24 -1.54
C SER A 28 2.55 -9.13 -1.90
N ASP A 29 2.81 -7.95 -1.36
CA ASP A 29 2.20 -6.72 -1.82
C ASP A 29 2.69 -6.56 -3.24
N THR A 30 1.90 -7.07 -4.18
CA THR A 30 2.13 -6.92 -5.61
C THR A 30 2.36 -5.43 -5.81
N THR A 31 3.57 -5.08 -6.27
CA THR A 31 3.88 -3.70 -6.64
C THR A 31 2.82 -3.24 -7.62
N ALA A 32 2.21 -2.08 -7.38
CA ALA A 32 1.13 -1.56 -8.22
C ALA A 32 1.49 -1.65 -9.70
N ASP A 33 0.58 -2.21 -10.49
CA ASP A 33 0.76 -2.36 -11.94
C ASP A 33 1.13 -0.99 -12.54
N GLN A 34 2.23 -0.90 -13.30
CA GLN A 34 2.79 0.40 -13.71
C GLN A 34 1.77 1.25 -14.46
N HIS A 35 0.88 0.61 -15.23
CA HIS A 35 -0.23 1.26 -15.92
C HIS A 35 -1.26 1.88 -14.96
N GLN A 36 -1.57 1.23 -13.84
CA GLN A 36 -2.49 1.77 -12.82
C GLN A 36 -1.88 2.99 -12.13
N LEU A 37 -0.58 2.92 -11.81
CA LEU A 37 0.13 4.03 -11.19
C LEU A 37 0.22 5.24 -12.12
N GLN A 38 0.45 5.02 -13.41
CA GLN A 38 0.44 6.09 -14.41
C GLN A 38 -0.94 6.75 -14.52
N ALA A 39 -2.01 5.96 -14.62
CA ALA A 39 -3.38 6.49 -14.64
C ALA A 39 -3.73 7.29 -13.38
N LEU A 40 -3.24 6.85 -12.21
CA LEU A 40 -3.43 7.58 -10.95
C LEU A 40 -2.71 8.94 -10.97
N ARG A 41 -1.48 9.00 -11.49
CA ARG A 41 -0.72 10.24 -11.64
C ARG A 41 -1.42 11.25 -12.55
N GLU A 42 -1.88 10.79 -13.71
CA GLU A 42 -2.59 11.64 -14.68
C GLU A 42 -3.86 12.24 -14.06
N ARG A 43 -4.66 11.42 -13.36
CA ARG A 43 -5.87 11.89 -12.67
C ARG A 43 -5.57 12.86 -11.53
N ALA A 44 -4.56 12.57 -10.72
CA ALA A 44 -4.14 13.47 -9.64
C ALA A 44 -3.72 14.83 -10.19
N MET A 45 -2.97 14.86 -11.30
CA MET A 45 -2.57 16.10 -11.95
C MET A 45 -3.76 16.88 -12.50
N ALA A 46 -4.69 16.20 -13.18
CA ALA A 46 -5.92 16.83 -13.68
C ALA A 46 -6.73 17.46 -12.53
N LEU A 47 -6.80 16.78 -11.38
CA LEU A 47 -7.49 17.28 -10.19
C LEU A 47 -6.81 18.54 -9.62
N LEU A 48 -5.47 18.58 -9.58
CA LEU A 48 -4.74 19.78 -9.14
C LEU A 48 -5.01 20.99 -10.04
N THR A 49 -5.14 20.77 -11.35
CA THR A 49 -5.53 21.81 -12.31
C THR A 49 -6.96 22.29 -12.05
N THR A 50 -7.91 21.37 -11.83
CA THR A 50 -9.31 21.69 -11.51
C THR A 50 -9.43 22.49 -10.21
N LEU A 51 -8.57 22.21 -9.23
CA LEU A 51 -8.52 22.94 -7.96
C LEU A 51 -7.75 24.27 -8.04
N ALA A 52 -7.16 24.61 -9.18
CA ALA A 52 -6.26 25.76 -9.35
C ALA A 52 -5.05 25.77 -8.39
N VAL A 53 -4.54 24.57 -8.04
CA VAL A 53 -3.35 24.38 -7.17
C VAL A 53 -2.14 23.87 -7.97
N ALA A 54 -2.29 23.72 -9.29
CA ALA A 54 -1.21 23.22 -10.17
C ALA A 54 0.07 24.09 -10.15
N ASP A 55 -0.02 25.36 -9.77
CA ASP A 55 1.12 26.27 -9.67
C ASP A 55 1.98 26.04 -8.40
N ASP A 56 1.49 25.25 -7.43
CA ASP A 56 2.30 24.82 -6.29
C ASP A 56 3.23 23.67 -6.70
N ILE A 57 4.34 24.04 -7.35
CA ILE A 57 5.34 23.11 -7.89
C ILE A 57 5.87 22.16 -6.80
N LYS A 58 6.06 22.65 -5.56
CA LYS A 58 6.55 21.81 -4.46
C LYS A 58 5.54 20.73 -4.09
N LEU A 59 4.27 21.09 -4.03
CA LEU A 59 3.18 20.15 -3.76
C LEU A 59 3.06 19.13 -4.89
N VAL A 60 3.10 19.59 -6.13
CA VAL A 60 3.02 18.74 -7.33
C VAL A 60 4.15 17.71 -7.35
N ASP A 61 5.40 18.15 -7.16
CA ASP A 61 6.57 17.27 -7.15
C ASP A 61 6.51 16.26 -5.99
N TRP A 62 6.15 16.74 -4.79
CA TRP A 62 5.97 15.87 -3.63
C TRP A 62 4.93 14.78 -3.90
N LEU A 63 3.79 15.14 -4.50
CA LEU A 63 2.71 14.22 -4.81
C LEU A 63 3.17 13.17 -5.83
N GLN A 64 3.83 13.57 -6.93
CA GLN A 64 4.33 12.65 -7.94
C GLN A 64 5.35 11.64 -7.38
N GLN A 65 6.24 12.11 -6.51
CA GLN A 65 7.23 11.26 -5.84
C GLN A 65 6.55 10.26 -4.89
N ARG A 66 5.56 10.72 -4.10
CA ARG A 66 4.82 9.85 -3.17
C ARG A 66 3.97 8.81 -3.88
N LEU A 67 3.31 9.20 -4.98
CA LEU A 67 2.55 8.25 -5.80
C LEU A 67 3.43 7.13 -6.37
N GLY A 68 4.72 7.41 -6.60
CA GLY A 68 5.69 6.41 -7.08
C GLY A 68 6.09 5.34 -6.06
N LEU A 69 5.72 5.49 -4.79
CA LEU A 69 6.09 4.58 -3.70
C LEU A 69 4.93 3.69 -3.23
N LEU A 70 3.76 3.80 -3.88
CA LEU A 70 2.52 3.15 -3.41
C LEU A 70 2.48 1.66 -3.75
N GLU A 71 1.99 0.88 -2.78
CA GLU A 71 1.60 -0.50 -2.97
C GLU A 71 0.25 -0.60 -3.70
N GLN A 72 -0.04 -1.72 -4.35
CA GLN A 72 -1.23 -1.84 -5.22
C GLN A 72 -2.56 -1.65 -4.49
N ARG A 73 -2.64 -2.08 -3.23
CA ARG A 73 -3.84 -1.85 -2.40
C ARG A 73 -4.12 -0.36 -2.23
N ASP A 74 -3.08 0.42 -1.99
CA ASP A 74 -3.21 1.85 -1.71
C ASP A 74 -3.51 2.63 -3.00
N THR A 75 -2.95 2.20 -4.14
CA THR A 75 -3.26 2.73 -5.48
C THR A 75 -4.75 2.59 -5.82
N ALA A 76 -5.36 1.45 -5.50
CA ALA A 76 -6.80 1.22 -5.74
C ALA A 76 -7.69 2.10 -4.86
N MET A 77 -7.34 2.25 -3.57
CA MET A 77 -8.08 3.14 -2.66
C MET A 77 -7.96 4.61 -3.06
N LEU A 78 -6.77 5.06 -3.46
CA LEU A 78 -6.53 6.42 -3.95
C LEU A 78 -7.32 6.72 -5.22
N HIS A 79 -7.42 5.78 -6.15
CA HIS A 79 -8.26 5.94 -7.33
C HIS A 79 -9.73 6.21 -6.99
N ARG A 80 -10.26 5.50 -6.00
CA ARG A 80 -11.64 5.69 -5.51
C ARG A 80 -11.81 7.05 -4.84
N LEU A 81 -10.84 7.43 -4.00
CA LEU A 81 -10.86 8.73 -3.32
C LEU A 81 -10.82 9.89 -4.32
N LEU A 82 -9.95 9.86 -5.33
CA LEU A 82 -9.90 10.89 -6.37
C LEU A 82 -11.23 10.96 -7.14
N HIS A 83 -11.83 9.80 -7.46
CA HIS A 83 -13.13 9.76 -8.11
C HIS A 83 -14.23 10.41 -7.27
N ASP A 84 -14.27 10.12 -5.98
CA ASP A 84 -15.25 10.70 -5.07
C ASP A 84 -15.05 12.21 -4.92
N ILE A 85 -13.80 12.72 -4.88
CA ILE A 85 -13.51 14.16 -4.88
C ILE A 85 -13.99 14.80 -6.19
N GLU A 86 -13.62 14.27 -7.35
CA GLU A 86 -14.04 14.76 -8.67
C GLU A 86 -15.58 14.86 -8.76
N LYS A 87 -16.28 13.83 -8.26
CA LYS A 87 -17.74 13.79 -8.23
C LYS A 87 -18.35 14.86 -7.31
N ASN A 88 -17.70 15.18 -6.18
CA ASN A 88 -18.17 16.22 -5.27
C ASN A 88 -17.88 17.64 -5.77
N ILE A 89 -16.81 17.85 -6.55
CA ILE A 89 -16.49 19.15 -7.16
C ILE A 89 -17.42 19.45 -8.35
N THR A 90 -17.82 18.41 -9.10
CA THR A 90 -18.71 18.55 -10.28
C THR A 90 -20.19 18.64 -9.90
N LYS A 91 -20.53 18.44 -8.63
CA LYS A 91 -21.90 18.50 -8.09
C LYS A 91 -22.25 19.89 -7.60
#